data_AF-A0A2V6R970-F1
#
_entry.id   AF-A0A2V6R970-F1
#
_cell.length_a   1.000
_cell.length_b   1.000
_cell.length_c   1.000
_cell.angle_alpha   90.00
_cell.angle_beta   90.00
_cell.angle_gamma   90.00
#
_symmetry.space_group_name_H-M   'P 1'
#
loop_
_entity.id
_entity.type
_entity.pdbx_description
1 polymer ?
#
loop_
_entity_poly.entity_id
_entity_poly.type
_entity_poly.pdbx_seq_one_letter_code
_entity_poly.pdbx_strand_id
1 'polypeptide(L)'
;MRRAALALGLVALLAWPWASPRYFVFLASLSVVNAIVAIGLNLLSGYTNQLSFGHAGFLAVGAYTAALVTTRWPDTPVVVTLAVAALVTGLVGLGLGVPCLRLEGLYLAMATLAFGFVVVEAIMNLDWLTRGNDGLRVPAARLGPWALQSDTARYYLVVAVGVVMVWAAGAV
;
A
#
# COMPACT_ATOMS: atom_id res chain seq x y z
N MET A 1 -15.57 19.11 19.54
CA MET A 1 -14.88 18.00 20.25
C MET A 1 -14.22 17.00 19.28
N ARG A 2 -14.95 16.38 18.34
CA ARG A 2 -14.39 15.42 17.36
C ARG A 2 -13.23 15.97 16.49
N ARG A 3 -13.33 17.21 15.99
CA ARG A 3 -12.25 17.86 15.21
C ARG A 3 -10.99 18.16 16.03
N ALA A 4 -11.16 18.48 17.31
CA ALA A 4 -10.04 18.71 18.22
C ALA A 4 -9.32 17.40 18.57
N ALA A 5 -10.04 16.30 18.80
CA ALA A 5 -9.46 14.98 19.01
C ALA A 5 -8.69 14.46 17.78
N LEU A 6 -9.22 14.70 16.57
CA LEU A 6 -8.55 14.36 15.32
C LEU A 6 -7.26 15.19 15.13
N ALA A 7 -7.31 16.49 15.40
CA ALA A 7 -6.13 17.36 15.33
C ALA A 7 -5.07 16.96 16.37
N LEU A 8 -5.47 16.61 17.60
CA LEU A 8 -4.57 16.14 18.65
C LEU A 8 -3.90 14.81 18.28
N GLY A 9 -4.66 13.87 17.71
CA GLY A 9 -4.12 12.61 17.20
C GLY A 9 -3.11 12.81 16.06
N LEU A 10 -3.37 13.76 15.17
CA LEU A 10 -2.49 14.09 14.04
C LEU A 10 -1.19 14.75 14.54
N VAL A 11 -1.27 15.65 15.52
CA VAL A 11 -0.10 16.28 16.16
C VAL A 11 0.72 15.24 16.93
N ALA A 12 0.07 14.31 17.64
CA ALA A 12 0.76 13.22 18.32
C ALA A 12 1.50 12.29 17.34
N LEU A 13 0.91 12.00 16.18
CA LEU A 13 1.54 11.23 15.11
C LEU A 13 2.76 11.95 14.53
N LEU A 14 2.65 13.27 14.31
CA LEU A 14 3.74 14.07 13.74
C LEU A 14 4.90 14.24 14.72
N ALA A 15 4.64 14.34 16.02
CA ALA A 15 5.68 14.45 17.05
C ALA A 15 6.35 13.10 17.41
N TRP A 16 5.74 11.99 17.03
CA TRP A 16 6.18 10.63 17.38
C TRP A 16 7.65 10.30 17.02
N PRO A 17 8.18 10.69 15.84
CA PRO A 17 9.54 10.35 15.43
C PRO A 17 10.63 11.01 16.27
N TRP A 18 10.31 12.12 16.95
CA TRP A 18 11.27 12.85 17.77
C TRP A 18 11.31 12.36 19.22
N ALA A 19 10.24 11.70 19.68
CA ALA A 19 10.15 11.15 21.03
C ALA A 19 10.59 9.68 21.13
N SER A 20 10.68 8.96 19.99
CA SER A 20 10.83 7.51 19.97
C SER A 20 12.12 7.01 19.29
N PRO A 21 12.70 5.89 19.75
CA PRO A 21 13.79 5.19 19.05
C PRO A 21 13.40 4.77 17.62
N ARG A 22 14.40 4.67 16.73
CA ARG A 22 14.20 4.33 15.30
C ARG A 22 13.37 3.07 15.06
N TYR A 23 13.52 2.05 15.91
CA TYR A 23 12.75 0.82 15.83
C TYR A 23 11.23 1.06 15.95
N PHE A 24 10.80 1.89 16.90
CA PHE A 24 9.38 2.22 17.08
C PHE A 24 8.85 3.11 15.95
N VAL A 25 9.69 3.92 15.32
CA VAL A 25 9.32 4.70 14.13
C VAL A 25 9.08 3.78 12.92
N PHE A 26 9.92 2.75 12.76
CA PHE A 26 9.72 1.72 11.74
C PHE A 26 8.42 0.92 11.98
N LEU A 27 8.19 0.46 13.21
CA LEU A 27 6.95 -0.24 13.57
C LEU A 27 5.72 0.64 13.31
N ALA A 28 5.76 1.91 13.71
CA ALA A 28 4.67 2.84 13.46
C ALA A 28 4.43 3.05 11.95
N SER A 29 5.49 3.09 11.14
CA SER A 29 5.35 3.13 9.67
C SER A 29 4.59 1.90 9.15
N LEU A 30 4.96 0.70 9.60
CA LEU A 30 4.27 -0.54 9.22
C LEU A 30 2.82 -0.55 9.69
N SER A 31 2.53 -0.05 10.89
CA SER A 31 1.16 0.06 11.39
C SER A 31 0.31 0.98 10.50
N VAL A 32 0.86 2.11 10.06
CA VAL A 32 0.14 3.03 9.15
C VAL A 32 -0.06 2.40 7.77
N VAL A 33 0.92 1.67 7.23
CA VAL A 33 0.73 0.93 5.97
C VAL A 33 -0.40 -0.10 6.11
N ASN A 34 -0.41 -0.89 7.18
CA ASN A 34 -1.50 -1.85 7.43
C ASN A 34 -2.86 -1.16 7.64
N ALA A 35 -2.88 0.03 8.24
CA ALA A 35 -4.10 0.82 8.35
C ALA A 35 -4.64 1.27 6.99
N ILE A 36 -3.75 1.70 6.06
CA ILE A 36 -4.14 2.04 4.68
C ILE A 36 -4.76 0.82 3.97
N VAL A 37 -4.14 -0.34 4.13
CA VAL A 37 -4.64 -1.61 3.58
C VAL A 37 -6.01 -1.95 4.18
N ALA A 38 -6.17 -1.81 5.49
CA ALA A 38 -7.45 -2.04 6.16
C ALA A 38 -8.54 -1.06 5.70
N ILE A 39 -8.20 0.20 5.42
CA ILE A 39 -9.12 1.18 4.85
C ILE A 39 -9.58 0.73 3.45
N GLY A 40 -8.66 0.30 2.59
CA GLY A 40 -9.01 -0.24 1.27
C GLY A 40 -9.94 -1.45 1.36
N LEU A 41 -9.69 -2.37 2.29
CA LEU A 41 -10.57 -3.51 2.54
C LEU A 41 -11.95 -3.07 3.08
N ASN A 42 -11.99 -2.06 3.95
CA ASN A 42 -13.24 -1.51 4.49
C ASN A 42 -14.08 -0.84 3.39
N LEU A 43 -13.46 -0.09 2.47
CA LEU A 43 -14.15 0.44 1.30
C LEU A 43 -14.73 -0.66 0.41
N LEU A 44 -14.06 -1.79 0.26
CA LEU A 44 -14.66 -2.89 -0.49
C LEU A 44 -15.82 -3.51 0.31
N SER A 45 -15.53 -3.96 1.53
CA SER A 45 -16.46 -4.74 2.35
C SER A 45 -17.68 -3.93 2.79
N GLY A 46 -17.48 -2.64 3.08
CA GLY A 46 -18.54 -1.73 3.54
C GLY A 46 -19.54 -1.37 2.45
N TYR A 47 -19.12 -1.28 1.18
CA TYR A 47 -20.02 -0.95 0.07
C TYR A 47 -20.62 -2.19 -0.60
N THR A 48 -19.90 -3.32 -0.63
CA THR A 48 -20.38 -4.54 -1.31
C THR A 48 -20.95 -5.61 -0.36
N ASN A 49 -20.78 -5.45 0.96
CA ASN A 49 -21.07 -6.48 1.96
C ASN A 49 -20.39 -7.83 1.69
N GLN A 50 -19.24 -7.82 1.01
CA GLN A 50 -18.47 -9.02 0.66
C GLN A 50 -17.08 -8.97 1.25
N LEU A 51 -16.61 -10.10 1.79
CA LEU A 51 -15.24 -10.24 2.30
C LEU A 51 -14.29 -10.58 1.14
N SER A 52 -13.13 -9.91 1.10
CA SER A 52 -12.05 -10.18 0.14
C SER A 52 -10.83 -10.75 0.85
N PHE A 53 -10.50 -12.01 0.55
CA PHE A 53 -9.30 -12.68 1.07
C PHE A 53 -8.06 -12.46 0.18
N GLY A 54 -8.24 -11.89 -1.01
CA GLY A 54 -7.16 -11.60 -1.97
C GLY A 54 -6.48 -10.25 -1.79
N HIS A 55 -6.85 -9.48 -0.76
CA HIS A 55 -6.44 -8.08 -0.64
C HIS A 55 -4.92 -7.90 -0.51
N ALA A 56 -4.24 -8.86 0.14
CA ALA A 56 -2.78 -8.91 0.21
C ALA A 56 -2.11 -9.07 -1.18
N GLY A 57 -2.79 -9.69 -2.16
CA GLY A 57 -2.30 -9.79 -3.53
C GLY A 57 -2.23 -8.43 -4.21
N PHE A 58 -3.23 -7.57 -4.04
CA PHE A 58 -3.20 -6.20 -4.58
C PHE A 58 -2.12 -5.34 -3.94
N LEU A 59 -1.92 -5.49 -2.63
CA LEU A 59 -0.81 -4.87 -1.92
C LEU A 59 0.54 -5.32 -2.51
N ALA A 60 0.71 -6.62 -2.75
CA ALA A 60 1.94 -7.17 -3.31
C ALA A 60 2.22 -6.64 -4.73
N VAL A 61 1.21 -6.62 -5.61
CA VAL A 61 1.33 -6.07 -6.98
C VAL A 61 1.79 -4.61 -6.94
N GLY A 62 1.19 -3.78 -6.06
CA GLY A 62 1.56 -2.37 -5.93
C GLY A 62 2.97 -2.18 -5.37
N ALA A 63 3.33 -2.95 -4.34
CA ALA A 63 4.65 -2.91 -3.72
C ALA A 63 5.75 -3.33 -4.71
N TYR A 64 5.55 -4.41 -5.46
CA TYR A 64 6.51 -4.87 -6.46
C TYR A 64 6.60 -3.92 -7.65
N THR A 65 5.49 -3.30 -8.07
CA THR A 65 5.52 -2.26 -9.11
C THR A 65 6.36 -1.07 -8.66
N ALA A 66 6.14 -0.57 -7.44
CA ALA A 66 6.91 0.52 -6.88
C ALA A 66 8.41 0.15 -6.74
N ALA A 67 8.70 -1.07 -6.28
CA ALA A 67 10.07 -1.59 -6.16
C ALA A 67 10.77 -1.68 -7.53
N LEU A 68 10.07 -2.16 -8.57
CA LEU A 68 10.63 -2.30 -9.90
C LEU A 68 10.92 -0.94 -10.55
N VAL A 69 9.99 0.01 -10.43
CA VAL A 69 10.17 1.38 -10.95
C VAL A 69 11.37 2.05 -10.29
N THR A 70 11.48 1.98 -8.96
CA THR A 70 12.59 2.59 -8.21
C THR A 70 13.92 1.88 -8.44
N THR A 71 13.92 0.56 -8.67
CA THR A 71 15.15 -0.19 -8.98
C THR A 71 15.66 0.13 -10.39
N ARG A 72 14.76 0.28 -11.38
CA ARG A 72 15.15 0.58 -12.77
C ARG A 72 15.41 2.07 -13.01
N TRP A 73 14.68 2.95 -12.34
CA TRP A 73 14.80 4.40 -12.44
C TRP A 73 14.92 5.03 -11.05
N PRO A 74 16.12 5.02 -10.43
CA PRO A 74 16.31 5.50 -9.06
C PRO A 74 15.98 6.98 -8.85
N ASP A 75 16.03 7.77 -9.92
CA ASP A 75 15.78 9.21 -9.88
C ASP A 75 14.29 9.58 -10.07
N THR A 76 13.41 8.59 -10.19
CA THR A 76 11.97 8.87 -10.29
C THR A 76 11.42 9.44 -8.98
N PRO A 77 10.64 10.55 -9.04
CA PRO A 77 9.99 11.11 -7.87
C PRO A 77 8.99 10.12 -7.24
N VAL A 78 8.89 10.09 -5.90
CA VAL A 78 7.99 9.16 -5.19
C VAL A 78 6.55 9.28 -5.67
N VAL A 79 6.10 10.49 -5.97
CA VAL A 79 4.73 10.74 -6.46
C VAL A 79 4.47 10.00 -7.77
N VAL A 80 5.43 10.00 -8.69
CA VAL A 80 5.31 9.29 -9.97
C VAL A 80 5.33 7.79 -9.73
N THR A 81 6.23 7.30 -8.88
CA THR A 81 6.29 5.87 -8.51
C THR A 81 4.99 5.39 -7.90
N LEU A 82 4.40 6.16 -6.97
CA LEU A 82 3.11 5.84 -6.35
C LEU A 82 1.96 5.89 -7.37
N ALA A 83 1.96 6.86 -8.28
CA ALA A 83 0.94 6.96 -9.32
C ALA A 83 1.01 5.76 -10.29
N VAL A 84 2.22 5.37 -10.71
CA VAL A 84 2.42 4.19 -11.56
C VAL A 84 2.01 2.90 -10.83
N ALA A 85 2.39 2.75 -9.56
CA ALA A 85 1.98 1.60 -8.75
C ALA A 85 0.46 1.55 -8.60
N ALA A 86 -0.21 2.68 -8.30
CA ALA A 86 -1.65 2.76 -8.21
C ALA A 86 -2.34 2.42 -9.54
N LEU A 87 -1.81 2.92 -10.67
CA LEU A 87 -2.33 2.63 -12.00
C LEU A 87 -2.22 1.13 -12.33
N VAL A 88 -1.05 0.52 -12.12
CA VAL A 88 -0.83 -0.91 -12.41
C VAL A 88 -1.70 -1.78 -11.51
N THR A 89 -1.75 -1.53 -10.21
CA THR A 89 -2.63 -2.26 -9.29
C THR A 89 -4.10 -2.06 -9.66
N GLY A 90 -4.50 -0.85 -10.06
CA GLY A 90 -5.85 -0.55 -10.53
C GLY A 90 -6.22 -1.33 -11.80
N LEU A 91 -5.30 -1.43 -12.77
CA LEU A 91 -5.50 -2.22 -13.99
C LEU A 91 -5.63 -3.71 -13.70
N VAL A 92 -4.79 -4.25 -12.81
CA VAL A 92 -4.92 -5.65 -12.33
C VAL A 92 -6.24 -5.84 -11.59
N GLY A 93 -6.63 -4.87 -10.77
CA GLY A 93 -7.92 -4.84 -10.06
C GLY A 93 -9.11 -4.82 -11.00
N LEU A 94 -9.07 -4.05 -12.10
CA LEU A 94 -10.09 -4.05 -13.13
C LEU A 94 -10.14 -5.39 -13.87
N GLY A 95 -8.97 -5.93 -14.23
CA GLY A 95 -8.85 -7.24 -14.89
C GLY A 95 -9.46 -8.37 -14.07
N LEU A 96 -9.24 -8.39 -12.76
CA LEU A 96 -9.86 -9.34 -11.84
C LEU A 96 -11.32 -9.00 -11.51
N GLY A 97 -11.63 -7.71 -11.40
CA GLY A 97 -12.94 -7.22 -11.02
C GLY A 97 -14.03 -7.61 -12.02
N VAL A 98 -13.76 -7.48 -13.32
CA VAL A 98 -14.73 -7.82 -14.38
C VAL A 98 -15.28 -9.26 -14.27
N PRO A 99 -14.46 -10.33 -14.17
CA PRO A 99 -14.98 -11.68 -13.97
C PRO A 99 -15.57 -11.87 -12.57
N CYS A 100 -15.02 -11.22 -11.54
CA CYS A 100 -15.53 -11.30 -10.18
C CYS A 100 -16.93 -10.70 -10.00
N LEU A 101 -17.34 -9.72 -10.82
CA LEU A 101 -18.70 -9.17 -10.83
C LEU A 101 -19.78 -10.21 -11.17
N ARG A 102 -19.40 -11.37 -11.73
CA ARG A 102 -20.31 -12.48 -12.04
C ARG A 102 -20.44 -13.49 -10.90
N LEU A 103 -19.68 -13.32 -9.83
CA LEU A 103 -19.63 -14.24 -8.69
C LEU A 103 -20.26 -13.58 -7.47
N GLU A 104 -20.91 -14.37 -6.63
CA GLU A 104 -21.56 -13.89 -5.42
C GLU A 104 -21.20 -14.74 -4.20
N GLY A 105 -21.23 -14.12 -3.03
CA GLY A 105 -21.03 -14.76 -1.74
C GLY A 105 -19.73 -15.56 -1.65
N LEU A 106 -19.86 -16.86 -1.38
CA LEU A 106 -18.71 -17.75 -1.17
C LEU A 106 -17.85 -17.93 -2.43
N TYR A 107 -18.44 -17.92 -3.63
CA TYR A 107 -17.69 -18.06 -4.87
C TYR A 107 -16.74 -16.89 -5.10
N LEU A 108 -17.20 -15.67 -4.80
CA LEU A 108 -16.35 -14.49 -4.85
C LEU A 108 -15.21 -14.57 -3.83
N ALA A 109 -15.52 -14.96 -2.59
CA ALA A 109 -14.52 -15.11 -1.54
C ALA A 109 -13.42 -16.11 -1.96
N MET A 110 -13.79 -17.27 -2.52
CA MET A 110 -12.84 -18.26 -3.03
C MET A 110 -12.02 -17.72 -4.22
N ALA A 111 -12.64 -16.97 -5.13
CA ALA A 111 -11.93 -16.35 -6.24
C ALA A 111 -10.87 -15.35 -5.76
N THR A 112 -11.19 -14.51 -4.77
CA THR A 112 -10.21 -13.57 -4.20
C THR A 112 -9.07 -14.29 -3.46
N LEU A 113 -9.37 -15.37 -2.73
CA LEU A 113 -8.35 -16.18 -2.08
C LEU A 113 -7.40 -16.80 -3.12
N ALA A 114 -7.96 -17.40 -4.17
CA ALA A 114 -7.19 -17.98 -5.28
C ALA A 114 -6.31 -16.93 -5.96
N PHE A 115 -6.83 -15.72 -6.20
CA PHE A 115 -6.04 -14.61 -6.72
C PHE A 115 -4.84 -14.28 -5.82
N GLY A 116 -5.04 -14.23 -4.50
CA GLY A 116 -3.94 -14.01 -3.55
C GLY A 116 -2.81 -15.04 -3.71
N PHE A 117 -3.16 -16.33 -3.81
CA PHE A 117 -2.18 -17.40 -4.06
C PHE A 117 -1.49 -17.27 -5.41
N VAL A 118 -2.24 -16.99 -6.48
CA VAL A 118 -1.68 -16.80 -7.83
C VAL A 118 -0.68 -15.64 -7.85
N VAL A 119 -0.95 -14.55 -7.14
CA VAL A 119 -0.02 -13.41 -7.06
C VAL A 119 1.28 -13.80 -6.35
N VAL A 120 1.19 -14.51 -5.22
CA VAL A 120 2.38 -14.98 -4.49
C VAL A 120 3.20 -15.93 -5.37
N GLU A 121 2.55 -16.90 -6.00
CA GLU A 121 3.20 -17.87 -6.88
C GLU A 121 3.83 -17.19 -8.11
N ALA A 122 3.15 -16.20 -8.69
CA ALA A 122 3.69 -15.39 -9.77
C ALA A 122 4.94 -14.63 -9.32
N ILE A 123 4.91 -13.98 -8.15
CA ILE A 123 6.07 -13.27 -7.63
C ILE A 123 7.26 -14.21 -7.40
N MET A 124 7.02 -15.43 -6.94
CA MET A 124 8.08 -16.41 -6.68
C MET A 124 8.65 -17.02 -7.97
N ASN A 125 7.84 -17.22 -9.01
CA ASN A 125 8.31 -17.82 -10.27
C ASN A 125 8.82 -16.80 -11.30
N LEU A 126 8.46 -15.51 -11.19
CA LEU A 126 8.94 -14.47 -12.11
C LEU A 126 10.35 -13.98 -11.73
N ASP A 127 11.32 -14.89 -11.64
CA ASP A 127 12.70 -14.62 -11.23
C ASP A 127 13.36 -13.47 -12.00
N TRP A 128 13.08 -13.38 -13.31
CA TRP A 128 13.62 -12.33 -14.18
C TRP A 128 13.13 -10.93 -13.81
N LEU A 129 11.99 -10.81 -13.11
CA LEU A 129 11.34 -9.55 -12.78
C LEU A 129 11.42 -9.20 -11.30
N THR A 130 11.14 -10.16 -10.42
CA THR A 130 11.05 -9.98 -8.96
C THR A 130 12.29 -10.48 -8.22
N ARG A 131 13.16 -11.25 -8.90
CA ARG A 131 14.23 -12.07 -8.29
C ARG A 131 13.71 -13.16 -7.35
N GLY A 132 12.45 -13.58 -7.52
CA GLY A 132 11.85 -14.70 -6.78
C GLY A 132 12.02 -14.56 -5.28
N ASN A 133 12.64 -15.57 -4.65
CA ASN A 133 12.82 -15.64 -3.21
C ASN A 133 13.87 -14.66 -2.64
N ASP A 134 14.76 -14.10 -3.48
CA ASP A 134 15.77 -13.11 -3.06
C ASP A 134 15.16 -11.70 -2.90
N GLY A 135 14.06 -11.43 -3.60
CA GLY A 135 13.38 -10.14 -3.61
C GLY A 135 14.21 -8.99 -4.22
N LEU A 136 13.65 -7.79 -4.14
CA LEU A 136 14.25 -6.56 -4.68
C LEU A 136 14.82 -5.68 -3.57
N ARG A 137 16.06 -5.23 -3.74
CA ARG A 137 16.66 -4.19 -2.88
C ARG A 137 16.24 -2.82 -3.39
N VAL A 138 15.31 -2.19 -2.69
CA VAL A 138 14.72 -0.92 -3.09
C VAL A 138 15.62 0.25 -2.66
N PRO A 139 16.08 1.11 -3.59
CA PRO A 139 16.84 2.31 -3.24
C PRO A 139 15.97 3.32 -2.49
N ALA A 140 16.60 4.28 -1.80
CA ALA A 140 15.87 5.29 -1.04
C ALA A 140 14.98 6.14 -1.96
N ALA A 141 13.70 6.27 -1.59
CA ALA A 141 12.73 7.05 -2.36
C ALA A 141 13.12 8.54 -2.42
N ARG A 142 12.85 9.24 -3.53
CA ARG A 142 13.23 10.65 -3.73
C ARG A 142 12.03 11.55 -3.96
N LEU A 143 11.92 12.67 -3.26
CA LEU A 143 10.96 13.75 -3.57
C LEU A 143 11.69 14.82 -4.39
N GLY A 144 11.73 14.64 -5.71
CA GLY A 144 12.49 15.52 -6.61
C GLY A 144 13.98 15.48 -6.27
N PRO A 145 14.63 16.62 -5.94
CA PRO A 145 16.06 16.66 -5.62
C PRO A 145 16.40 16.01 -4.27
N TRP A 146 15.45 15.90 -3.33
CA TRP A 146 15.71 15.40 -1.98
C TRP A 146 15.54 13.89 -1.88
N ALA A 147 16.60 13.19 -1.44
CA ALA A 147 16.54 11.76 -1.16
C ALA A 147 16.02 11.49 0.27
N LEU A 148 14.95 10.69 0.40
CA LEU A 148 14.37 10.26 1.69
C LEU A 148 15.18 9.08 2.22
N GLN A 149 16.41 9.37 2.62
CA GLN A 149 17.29 8.36 3.22
C GLN A 149 17.03 8.16 4.72
N SER A 150 16.46 9.16 5.41
CA SER A 150 16.18 9.08 6.83
C SER A 150 14.87 8.32 7.11
N ASP A 151 14.89 7.45 8.12
CA ASP A 151 13.71 6.70 8.61
C ASP A 151 12.56 7.64 8.97
N THR A 152 12.88 8.81 9.54
CA THR A 152 11.91 9.85 9.88
C THR A 152 11.23 10.43 8.63
N ALA A 153 11.98 10.61 7.53
CA ALA A 153 11.41 11.15 6.30
C ALA A 153 10.46 10.14 5.63
N ARG A 154 10.80 8.84 5.69
CA ARG A 154 9.92 7.76 5.23
C ARG A 154 8.65 7.67 6.07
N TYR A 155 8.77 7.80 7.39
CA TYR A 155 7.61 7.84 8.29
C TYR A 155 6.66 8.97 7.92
N TYR A 156 7.16 10.20 7.75
CA TYR A 156 6.31 11.33 7.35
C TYR A 156 5.63 11.12 6.00
N LEU A 157 6.30 10.48 5.04
CA LEU A 157 5.69 10.13 3.76
C LEU A 157 4.53 9.14 3.94
N VAL A 158 4.73 8.09 4.72
CA VAL A 158 3.70 7.07 4.98
C VAL A 158 2.52 7.68 5.73
N VAL A 159 2.77 8.54 6.72
CA VAL A 159 1.72 9.26 7.45
C VAL A 159 0.97 10.23 6.54
N ALA A 160 1.66 10.98 5.70
CA ALA A 160 1.02 11.90 4.75
C ALA A 160 0.09 11.14 3.78
N VAL A 161 0.56 10.02 3.21
CA VAL A 161 -0.27 9.16 2.37
C VAL A 161 -1.43 8.57 3.16
N GLY A 162 -1.21 8.12 4.40
CA GLY A 162 -2.25 7.60 5.27
C GLY A 162 -3.36 8.61 5.56
N VAL A 163 -3.00 9.85 5.87
CA VAL A 163 -3.95 10.94 6.09
C VAL A 163 -4.76 11.24 4.83
N VAL A 164 -4.10 11.29 3.66
CA VAL A 164 -4.78 11.49 2.37
C VAL A 164 -5.76 10.36 2.09
N MET A 165 -5.39 9.11 2.36
CA MET A 165 -6.26 7.94 2.15
C MET A 165 -7.45 7.94 3.10
N VAL A 166 -7.26 8.28 4.38
CA VAL A 166 -8.36 8.43 5.35
C VAL A 166 -9.31 9.54 4.90
N TRP A 167 -8.77 10.67 4.45
CA TRP A 167 -9.59 11.79 3.97
C TRP A 167 -10.39 11.42 2.73
N ALA A 168 -9.75 10.76 1.75
CA ALA A 168 -10.41 10.27 0.55
C ALA A 168 -11.51 9.25 0.88
N ALA A 169 -11.24 8.30 1.78
CA ALA A 169 -12.22 7.31 2.22
C ALA A 169 -13.44 7.93 2.92
N GLY A 170 -13.25 9.02 3.67
CA GLY A 170 -14.34 9.72 4.33
C GLY A 170 -15.17 10.63 3.41
N ALA A 171 -14.76 10.79 2.15
CA ALA A 171 -15.46 11.61 1.16
C ALA A 171 -16.37 10.81 0.22
N VAL A 172 -16.28 9.47 0.24
CA VAL A 172 -17.15 8.52 -0.48
C VAL A 172 -18.33 8.14 0.42
#